data_AF-A0A346SL77-F1
#
_entry.id   AF-A0A346SL77-F1
#
_cell.length_a   1.000
_cell.length_b   1.000
_cell.length_c   1.000
_cell.angle_alpha   90.00
_cell.angle_beta   90.00
_cell.angle_gamma   90.00
#
_symmetry.space_group_name_H-M   'P 1'
#
loop_
_entity.id
_entity.type
_entity.pdbx_description
1 polymer ?
#
loop_
_entity_poly.entity_id
_entity_poly.type
_entity_poly.pdbx_seq_one_letter_code
_entity_poly.pdbx_strand_id
1 'polypeptide(L)'
;MTRLLALAFATFSATAALSQELIDKGYVEGWNIMMDPALGNGCLIQTVYQDLSVVRLGYDALDNRGYFAVYNKAWGDIKQGESYPIRFDLDGKSHDATAIGFNERDVPGATVFFTDRSFVNAIAQNKTMTVYNPAGEVVMAIDLKGTAKALDYARDCQNKKL
;
A
#
# COMPACT_ATOMS: atom_id res chain seq x y z
N MET A 1 -49.32 39.88 -12.73
CA MET A 1 -48.74 39.77 -11.37
C MET A 1 -48.70 38.28 -11.04
N THR A 2 -47.61 37.58 -10.76
CA THR A 2 -46.20 37.91 -10.52
C THR A 2 -45.43 36.61 -10.76
N ARG A 3 -44.28 36.68 -11.45
CA ARG A 3 -43.36 35.56 -11.66
C ARG A 3 -42.70 35.18 -10.33
N LEU A 4 -42.62 33.89 -10.00
CA LEU A 4 -41.73 33.37 -8.96
C LEU A 4 -40.90 32.24 -9.57
N LEU A 5 -39.69 32.60 -10.02
CA LEU A 5 -38.59 31.66 -10.24
C LEU A 5 -38.15 31.15 -8.86
N ALA A 6 -38.25 29.84 -8.62
CA ALA A 6 -37.55 29.20 -7.51
C ALA A 6 -36.20 28.67 -8.05
N LEU A 7 -35.10 29.38 -7.75
CA LEU A 7 -33.76 28.83 -7.93
C LEU A 7 -33.48 27.87 -6.76
N ALA A 8 -33.48 26.57 -7.05
CA ALA A 8 -32.96 25.57 -6.12
C ALA A 8 -31.42 25.58 -6.19
N PHE A 9 -30.77 26.12 -5.16
CA PHE A 9 -29.33 26.01 -4.96
C PHE A 9 -29.00 24.58 -4.53
N ALA A 10 -28.53 23.75 -5.46
CA ALA A 10 -27.95 22.45 -5.14
C ALA A 10 -26.53 22.68 -4.58
N THR A 11 -26.38 22.67 -3.26
CA THR A 11 -25.08 22.67 -2.61
C THR A 11 -24.40 21.31 -2.86
N PHE A 12 -23.46 21.30 -3.80
CA PHE A 12 -22.58 20.15 -4.04
C PHE A 12 -21.54 20.12 -2.92
N SER A 13 -21.82 19.39 -1.84
CA SER A 13 -20.80 19.10 -0.82
C SER A 13 -19.78 18.15 -1.44
N ALA A 14 -18.67 18.71 -1.93
CA ALA A 14 -17.49 17.93 -2.26
C ALA A 14 -16.93 17.35 -0.95
N THR A 15 -17.26 16.10 -0.64
CA THR A 15 -16.59 15.36 0.42
C THR A 15 -15.16 15.11 -0.04
N ALA A 16 -14.24 15.96 0.38
CA ALA A 16 -12.82 15.62 0.36
C ALA A 16 -12.67 14.34 1.20
N ALA A 17 -12.34 13.23 0.54
CA ALA A 17 -11.93 12.02 1.21
C ALA A 17 -10.62 12.33 1.94
N LEU A 18 -10.71 12.70 3.21
CA LEU A 18 -9.54 12.79 4.08
C LEU A 18 -9.04 11.36 4.27
N SER A 19 -7.97 11.00 3.55
CA SER A 19 -7.14 9.86 3.91
C SER A 19 -6.74 10.04 5.38
N GLN A 20 -7.16 9.11 6.24
CA GLN A 20 -6.73 9.12 7.63
C GLN A 20 -5.22 8.86 7.67
N GLU A 21 -4.50 9.67 8.43
CA GLU A 21 -3.05 9.52 8.55
C GLU A 21 -2.70 8.18 9.21
N LEU A 22 -1.59 7.58 8.77
CA LEU A 22 -1.04 6.40 9.41
C LEU A 22 -0.60 6.73 10.85
N ILE A 23 -0.88 5.81 11.76
CA ILE A 23 -0.48 5.94 13.17
C ILE A 23 0.86 5.25 13.36
N ASP A 24 1.88 6.01 13.78
CA ASP A 24 3.21 5.48 14.11
C ASP A 24 3.15 4.57 15.36
N LYS A 25 3.73 3.39 15.25
CA LYS A 25 3.83 2.37 16.30
C LYS A 25 5.28 2.02 16.64
N GLY A 26 6.26 2.63 16.00
CA GLY A 26 7.69 2.48 16.28
C GLY A 26 8.54 2.18 15.06
N TYR A 27 9.80 1.81 15.31
CA TYR A 27 10.79 1.54 14.27
C TYR A 27 11.64 0.32 14.61
N VAL A 28 11.80 -0.59 13.66
CA VAL A 28 12.51 -1.87 13.85
C VAL A 28 13.29 -2.22 12.58
N GLU A 29 14.60 -2.43 12.72
CA GLU A 29 15.47 -3.00 11.67
C GLU A 29 15.37 -2.33 10.29
N GLY A 30 15.24 -1.01 10.22
CA GLY A 30 15.11 -0.31 8.93
C GLY A 30 13.68 0.06 8.54
N TRP A 31 12.68 -0.43 9.28
CA TRP A 31 11.27 -0.31 8.94
C TRP A 31 10.48 0.44 10.02
N ASN A 32 9.65 1.40 9.61
CA ASN A 32 8.63 1.97 10.48
C ASN A 32 7.50 0.96 10.65
N ILE A 33 6.99 0.81 11.87
CA ILE A 33 5.79 0.04 12.16
C ILE A 33 4.65 1.04 12.21
N MET A 34 3.63 0.86 11.37
CA MET A 34 2.50 1.76 11.27
C MET A 34 1.20 0.98 11.43
N MET A 35 0.13 1.70 11.74
CA MET A 35 -1.23 1.19 11.71
C MET A 35 -2.05 2.06 10.78
N ASP A 36 -2.81 1.43 9.88
CA ASP A 36 -3.66 2.10 8.91
C ASP A 36 -5.14 1.99 9.33
N PRO A 37 -5.73 3.09 9.82
CA PRO A 37 -7.16 3.14 10.14
C PRO A 37 -8.07 2.84 8.94
N ALA A 38 -7.65 3.20 7.72
CA ALA A 38 -8.43 2.97 6.51
C ALA A 38 -8.49 1.49 6.13
N LEU A 39 -7.56 0.67 6.62
CA LEU A 39 -7.54 -0.78 6.47
C LEU A 39 -7.99 -1.51 7.74
N GLY A 40 -8.89 -0.88 8.52
CA GLY A 40 -9.50 -1.50 9.70
C GLY A 40 -8.53 -1.63 10.88
N ASN A 41 -7.62 -0.66 11.02
CA ASN A 41 -6.47 -0.73 11.92
C ASN A 41 -5.51 -1.89 11.57
N GLY A 42 -5.35 -2.15 10.27
CA GLY A 42 -4.35 -3.07 9.76
C GLY A 42 -2.95 -2.55 10.08
N CYS A 43 -2.11 -3.38 10.70
CA CYS A 43 -0.71 -3.01 10.95
C CYS A 43 0.17 -3.36 9.76
N LEU A 44 1.17 -2.51 9.51
CA LEU A 44 2.09 -2.63 8.40
C LEU A 44 3.51 -2.23 8.80
N ILE A 45 4.46 -2.62 7.96
CA ILE A 45 5.80 -2.08 7.95
C ILE A 45 5.96 -1.16 6.74
N GLN A 46 6.66 -0.04 6.91
CA GLN A 46 6.89 0.94 5.86
C GLN A 46 8.35 1.41 5.87
N THR A 47 8.92 1.56 4.68
CA THR A 47 10.14 2.35 4.50
C THR A 47 9.94 3.40 3.41
N VAL A 48 10.64 4.52 3.55
CA VAL A 48 10.61 5.66 2.65
C VAL A 48 12.04 5.88 2.14
N TYR A 49 12.19 5.96 0.83
CA TYR A 49 13.47 6.11 0.15
C TYR A 49 13.74 7.57 -0.21
N GLN A 50 15.00 7.87 -0.55
CA GLN A 50 15.44 9.24 -0.86
C GLN A 50 14.76 9.83 -2.10
N ASP A 51 14.37 8.99 -3.05
CA ASP A 51 13.63 9.36 -4.27
C ASP A 51 12.11 9.53 -4.03
N LEU A 52 11.70 9.54 -2.76
CA LEU A 52 10.32 9.58 -2.27
C LEU A 52 9.52 8.30 -2.55
N SER A 53 10.17 7.22 -2.99
CA SER A 53 9.52 5.93 -3.09
C SER A 53 9.11 5.43 -1.71
N VAL A 54 7.96 4.76 -1.63
CA VAL A 54 7.44 4.18 -0.40
C VAL A 54 7.13 2.72 -0.64
N VAL A 55 7.61 1.85 0.25
CA VAL A 55 7.29 0.43 0.24
C VAL A 55 6.54 0.10 1.52
N ARG A 56 5.41 -0.58 1.38
CA ARG A 56 4.59 -1.07 2.51
C ARG A 56 4.39 -2.57 2.37
N LEU A 57 4.49 -3.29 3.48
CA LEU A 57 4.03 -4.67 3.61
C LEU A 57 3.17 -4.76 4.86
N GLY A 58 1.99 -5.34 4.77
CA GLY A 58 1.10 -5.31 5.92
C GLY A 58 -0.16 -6.12 5.76
N TYR A 59 -1.10 -5.81 6.64
CA TYR A 59 -2.37 -6.49 6.72
C TYR A 59 -3.52 -5.53 6.46
N ASP A 60 -4.46 -5.99 5.66
CA ASP A 60 -5.78 -5.40 5.52
C ASP A 60 -6.73 -6.16 6.45
N ALA A 61 -7.11 -5.52 7.55
CA ALA A 61 -7.94 -6.12 8.58
C ALA A 61 -9.44 -6.10 8.21
N LEU A 62 -9.86 -5.24 7.28
CA LEU A 62 -11.25 -5.19 6.81
C LEU A 62 -11.59 -6.43 5.98
N ASP A 63 -10.71 -6.78 5.05
CA ASP A 63 -10.93 -7.92 4.15
C ASP A 63 -10.19 -9.19 4.60
N ASN A 64 -9.47 -9.13 5.73
CA ASN A 64 -8.65 -10.23 6.26
C ASN A 64 -7.59 -10.72 5.24
N ARG A 65 -6.85 -9.79 4.63
CA ARG A 65 -5.84 -10.04 3.59
C ARG A 65 -4.45 -9.53 3.96
N GLY A 66 -3.43 -10.06 3.31
CA GLY A 66 -2.09 -9.48 3.32
C GLY A 66 -1.89 -8.59 2.09
N TYR A 67 -0.95 -7.65 2.13
CA TYR A 67 -0.61 -6.88 0.95
C TYR A 67 0.86 -6.45 0.93
N PHE A 68 1.34 -6.14 -0.27
CA PHE A 68 2.47 -5.21 -0.43
C PHE A 68 2.04 -4.06 -1.35
N ALA A 69 2.57 -2.87 -1.08
CA ALA A 69 2.39 -1.70 -1.93
C ALA A 69 3.73 -1.06 -2.24
N VAL A 70 3.89 -0.59 -3.47
CA VAL A 70 5.03 0.21 -3.91
C VAL A 70 4.50 1.49 -4.50
N TYR A 71 4.91 2.63 -3.95
CA TYR A 71 4.68 3.96 -4.52
C TYR A 71 6.00 4.44 -5.10
N ASN A 72 6.03 4.69 -6.40
CA ASN A 72 7.23 5.04 -7.16
C ASN A 72 6.83 5.67 -8.51
N LYS A 73 7.53 6.72 -8.93
CA LYS A 73 7.23 7.43 -10.19
C LYS A 73 7.36 6.56 -11.45
N ALA A 74 8.15 5.49 -11.40
CA ALA A 74 8.33 4.54 -12.50
C ALA A 74 7.07 3.71 -12.80
N TRP A 75 6.02 3.79 -11.98
CA TRP A 75 4.70 3.28 -12.36
C TRP A 75 4.08 4.02 -13.55
N GLY A 76 4.51 5.25 -13.85
CA GLY A 76 3.94 6.06 -14.91
C GLY A 76 2.49 6.44 -14.62
N ASP A 77 1.60 6.26 -15.61
CA ASP A 77 0.20 6.68 -15.57
C ASP A 77 -0.74 5.65 -14.91
N ILE A 78 -0.32 5.00 -13.82
CA ILE A 78 -1.22 4.17 -13.02
C ILE A 78 -2.38 5.02 -12.49
N LYS A 79 -3.60 4.52 -12.64
CA LYS A 79 -4.83 5.17 -12.19
C LYS A 79 -5.39 4.51 -10.95
N GLN A 80 -5.93 5.33 -10.06
CA GLN A 80 -6.55 4.87 -8.83
C GLN A 80 -7.71 3.90 -9.10
N GLY A 81 -7.69 2.74 -8.45
CA GLY A 81 -8.73 1.72 -8.53
C GLY A 81 -8.67 0.81 -9.77
N GLU A 82 -7.82 1.10 -10.75
CA GLU A 82 -7.64 0.23 -11.91
C GLU A 82 -6.72 -0.97 -11.60
N SER A 83 -6.98 -2.08 -12.28
CA SER A 83 -6.20 -3.32 -12.14
C SER A 83 -5.11 -3.41 -13.20
N TYR A 84 -3.91 -3.76 -12.79
CA TYR A 84 -2.74 -3.92 -13.67
C TYR A 84 -2.09 -5.29 -13.47
N PRO A 85 -1.79 -6.03 -14.56
CA PRO A 85 -0.94 -7.21 -14.46
C PRO A 85 0.49 -6.74 -14.21
N ILE A 86 1.08 -7.21 -13.12
CA ILE A 86 2.47 -6.93 -12.77
C ILE A 86 3.23 -8.22 -12.53
N ARG A 87 4.55 -8.10 -12.51
CA ARG A 87 5.45 -9.17 -12.10
C ARG A 87 6.28 -8.68 -10.92
N PHE A 88 6.60 -9.59 -9.99
CA PHE A 88 7.65 -9.35 -9.02
C PHE A 88 8.53 -10.59 -8.87
N ASP A 89 9.80 -10.37 -8.60
CA ASP A 89 10.78 -11.42 -8.34
C ASP A 89 11.15 -11.43 -6.86
N LEU A 90 11.14 -12.59 -6.23
CA LEU A 90 11.67 -12.83 -4.88
C LEU A 90 12.95 -13.65 -5.00
N ASP A 91 14.10 -13.06 -4.68
CA ASP A 91 15.42 -13.69 -4.84
C ASP A 91 15.61 -14.34 -6.24
N GLY A 92 15.11 -13.66 -7.28
CA GLY A 92 15.18 -14.10 -8.68
C GLY A 92 14.08 -15.08 -9.11
N LYS A 93 13.18 -15.49 -8.22
CA LYS A 93 12.01 -16.29 -8.56
C LYS A 93 10.82 -15.41 -8.92
N SER A 94 10.34 -15.51 -10.15
CA SER A 94 9.23 -14.69 -10.66
C SER A 94 7.85 -15.14 -10.19
N HIS A 95 7.01 -14.14 -9.95
CA HIS A 95 5.61 -14.26 -9.59
C HIS A 95 4.79 -13.25 -10.38
N ASP A 96 3.73 -13.71 -11.03
CA ASP A 96 2.72 -12.84 -11.64
C ASP A 96 1.66 -12.47 -10.60
N ALA A 97 1.19 -11.23 -10.66
CA ALA A 97 0.13 -10.74 -9.78
C ALA A 97 -0.72 -9.67 -10.47
N THR A 98 -1.92 -9.46 -9.91
CA THR A 98 -2.74 -8.30 -10.23
C THR A 98 -2.57 -7.27 -9.13
N ALA A 99 -2.09 -6.08 -9.49
CA ALA A 99 -2.04 -4.94 -8.59
C ALA A 99 -3.21 -3.99 -8.85
N ILE A 100 -3.66 -3.29 -7.81
CA ILE A 100 -4.63 -2.21 -7.90
C ILE A 100 -3.89 -0.89 -7.77
N GLY A 101 -4.17 0.07 -8.65
CA GLY A 101 -3.57 1.39 -8.61
C GLY A 101 -4.06 2.23 -7.43
N PHE A 102 -3.14 2.95 -6.80
CA PHE A 102 -3.38 3.91 -5.72
C PHE A 102 -2.43 5.10 -5.86
N ASN A 103 -2.82 6.26 -5.35
CA ASN A 103 -1.93 7.42 -5.28
C ASN A 103 -1.74 7.81 -3.81
N GLU A 104 -0.49 8.04 -3.41
CA GLU A 104 -0.12 8.57 -2.09
C GLU A 104 0.62 9.88 -2.31
N ARG A 105 0.03 11.01 -1.90
CA ARG A 105 0.65 12.36 -2.01
C ARG A 105 1.27 12.62 -3.39
N ASP A 106 0.49 12.36 -4.44
CA ASP A 106 0.87 12.51 -5.86
C ASP A 106 1.96 11.55 -6.37
N VAL A 107 2.39 10.57 -5.57
CA VAL A 107 3.24 9.46 -6.03
C VAL A 107 2.34 8.31 -6.46
N PRO A 108 2.41 7.87 -7.73
CA PRO A 108 1.64 6.72 -8.19
C PRO A 108 2.14 5.46 -7.49
N GLY A 109 1.24 4.55 -7.21
CA GLY A 109 1.53 3.30 -6.54
C GLY A 109 0.62 2.18 -6.98
N ALA A 110 1.08 0.96 -6.75
CA ALA A 110 0.33 -0.24 -7.02
C ALA A 110 0.40 -1.17 -5.81
N THR A 111 -0.75 -1.72 -5.43
CA THR A 111 -0.90 -2.61 -4.29
C THR A 111 -1.34 -3.99 -4.75
N VAL A 112 -0.62 -5.02 -4.33
CA VAL A 112 -1.02 -6.41 -4.52
C VAL A 112 -1.62 -6.92 -3.22
N PHE A 113 -2.82 -7.46 -3.29
CA PHE A 113 -3.49 -8.11 -2.18
C PHE A 113 -3.40 -9.63 -2.29
N PHE A 114 -3.19 -10.29 -1.15
CA PHE A 114 -3.13 -11.74 -1.02
C PHE A 114 -4.22 -12.21 -0.08
N THR A 115 -5.06 -13.14 -0.54
CA THR A 115 -6.10 -13.76 0.30
C THR A 115 -5.48 -14.49 1.48
N ASP A 116 -4.32 -15.12 1.28
CA ASP A 116 -3.54 -15.69 2.38
C ASP A 116 -2.64 -14.62 3.02
N ARG A 117 -3.00 -14.22 4.25
CA ARG A 117 -2.21 -13.28 5.07
C ARG A 117 -0.81 -13.77 5.37
N SER A 118 -0.54 -15.07 5.28
CA SER A 118 0.79 -15.63 5.50
C SER A 118 1.77 -15.22 4.40
N PHE A 119 1.28 -14.77 3.24
CA PHE A 119 2.14 -14.43 2.09
C PHE A 119 3.11 -13.27 2.38
N VAL A 120 2.73 -12.29 3.21
CA VAL A 120 3.69 -11.24 3.62
C VAL A 120 4.87 -11.82 4.41
N ASN A 121 4.65 -12.90 5.14
CA ASN A 121 5.72 -13.60 5.86
C ASN A 121 6.60 -14.39 4.89
N ALA A 122 6.02 -14.96 3.84
CA ALA A 122 6.75 -15.64 2.77
C ALA A 122 7.66 -14.65 2.02
N ILE A 123 7.17 -13.45 1.71
CA ILE A 123 7.99 -12.36 1.16
C ILE A 123 9.20 -12.11 2.07
N ALA A 124 8.96 -11.95 3.37
CA ALA A 124 9.99 -11.63 4.35
C ALA A 124 11.06 -12.71 4.59
N GLN A 125 10.90 -13.92 4.03
CA GLN A 125 11.95 -14.95 4.04
C GLN A 125 13.00 -14.75 2.93
N ASN A 126 12.77 -13.81 2.01
CA ASN A 126 13.67 -13.52 0.90
C ASN A 126 14.58 -12.34 1.24
N LYS A 127 15.68 -12.19 0.49
CA LYS A 127 16.63 -11.08 0.66
C LYS A 127 16.23 -9.86 -0.15
N THR A 128 15.61 -10.09 -1.30
CA THR A 128 15.28 -9.03 -2.26
C THR A 128 13.92 -9.25 -2.88
N MET A 129 13.24 -8.14 -3.18
CA MET A 129 12.09 -8.11 -4.07
C MET A 129 12.37 -7.13 -5.20
N THR A 130 12.13 -7.52 -6.45
CA THR A 130 12.14 -6.59 -7.59
C THR A 130 10.75 -6.55 -8.21
N VAL A 131 10.18 -5.36 -8.35
CA VAL A 131 8.85 -5.15 -8.92
C VAL A 131 8.96 -4.59 -10.32
N TYR A 132 8.15 -5.12 -11.24
CA TYR A 132 8.12 -4.72 -12.64
C TYR A 132 6.74 -4.22 -13.04
N ASN A 133 6.70 -3.22 -13.93
CA ASN A 133 5.47 -2.68 -14.49
C ASN A 133 4.88 -3.62 -15.58
N PRO A 134 3.68 -3.35 -16.11
CA PRO A 134 3.09 -4.17 -17.17
C PRO A 134 3.91 -4.25 -18.47
N ALA A 135 4.80 -3.28 -18.71
CA ALA A 135 5.72 -3.28 -19.85
C ALA A 135 6.99 -4.13 -19.59
N GLY A 136 7.16 -4.67 -18.38
CA GLY A 136 8.32 -5.46 -17.98
C GLY A 136 9.51 -4.65 -17.49
N GLU A 137 9.35 -3.33 -17.34
CA GLU A 137 10.40 -2.44 -16.84
C GLU A 137 10.47 -2.51 -15.31
N VAL A 138 11.68 -2.37 -14.76
CA VAL A 138 11.88 -2.36 -13.31
C VAL A 138 11.28 -1.07 -12.73
N VAL A 139 10.33 -1.23 -11.81
CA VAL A 139 9.82 -0.14 -10.99
C VAL A 139 10.76 0.12 -9.82
N MET A 140 11.10 -0.94 -9.08
CA MET A 140 11.92 -0.83 -7.89
C MET A 140 12.54 -2.17 -7.50
N ALA A 141 13.80 -2.14 -7.04
CA ALA A 141 14.41 -3.21 -6.28
C ALA A 141 14.41 -2.84 -4.78
N ILE A 142 14.02 -3.79 -3.93
CA ILE A 142 13.74 -3.61 -2.51
C ILE A 142 14.65 -4.57 -1.75
N ASP A 143 15.42 -4.04 -0.80
CA ASP A 143 16.13 -4.84 0.21
C ASP A 143 15.13 -5.27 1.29
N LEU A 144 14.97 -6.58 1.48
CA LEU A 144 14.07 -7.17 2.47
C LEU A 144 14.78 -7.49 3.80
N LYS A 145 16.02 -6.99 3.99
CA LYS A 145 16.69 -7.07 5.28
C LYS A 145 15.82 -6.45 6.38
N GLY A 146 15.73 -7.15 7.50
CA GLY A 146 14.96 -6.72 8.66
C GLY A 146 13.45 -6.92 8.55
N THR A 147 12.91 -7.19 7.35
CA THR A 147 11.47 -7.33 7.08
C THR A 147 10.82 -8.40 7.97
N ALA A 148 11.46 -9.57 8.17
CA ALA A 148 10.91 -10.64 9.00
C ALA A 148 10.67 -10.19 10.45
N LYS A 149 11.69 -9.58 11.07
CA LYS A 149 11.61 -9.07 12.44
C LYS A 149 10.62 -7.91 12.54
N ALA A 150 10.59 -6.99 11.58
CA ALA A 150 9.63 -5.91 11.57
C ALA A 150 8.17 -6.42 11.41
N LEU A 151 7.93 -7.44 10.58
CA LEU A 151 6.60 -8.05 10.45
C LEU A 151 6.15 -8.78 11.72
N ASP A 152 7.06 -9.37 12.50
CA ASP A 152 6.69 -9.94 13.81
C ASP A 152 6.10 -8.84 14.72
N TYR A 153 6.69 -7.63 14.73
CA TYR A 153 6.14 -6.49 15.46
C TYR A 153 4.81 -6.00 14.86
N ALA A 154 4.67 -6.01 13.54
CA ALA A 154 3.38 -5.68 12.90
C ALA A 154 2.29 -6.70 13.27
N ARG A 155 2.62 -7.99 13.41
CA ARG A 155 1.67 -9.01 13.91
C ARG A 155 1.31 -8.79 15.37
N ASP A 156 2.27 -8.43 16.21
CA ASP A 156 2.00 -8.07 17.60
C ASP A 156 1.10 -6.83 17.69
N CYS A 157 1.33 -5.83 16.83
CA CYS A 157 0.47 -4.66 16.66
C CYS A 157 -0.96 -5.07 16.28
N GLN A 158 -1.12 -6.03 15.35
CA GLN A 158 -2.42 -6.51 14.91
C GLN A 158 -3.23 -7.20 16.03
N ASN A 159 -2.54 -7.91 16.92
CA ASN A 159 -3.15 -8.71 17.99
C ASN A 159 -3.40 -7.91 19.27
N LYS A 160 -2.75 -6.75 19.42
CA LYS A 160 -2.97 -5.85 20.55
C LYS A 160 -4.01 -4.81 20.16
N LYS A 161 -5.04 -4.63 21.01
CA LYS A 161 -5.74 -3.35 21.08
C LYS A 161 -4.79 -2.36 21.74
N LEU A 162 -3.83 -1.80 21.00
CA LEU A 162 -3.00 -0.69 21.49
C LEU A 162 -3.85 0.57 21.63
#